data_AF-A0A969FVJ1-F1
#
_entry.id   AF-A0A969FVJ1-F1
#
_cell.length_a   1.000
_cell.length_b   1.000
_cell.length_c   1.000
_cell.angle_alpha   90.00
_cell.angle_beta   90.00
_cell.angle_gamma   90.00
#
_symmetry.space_group_name_H-M   'P 1'
#
loop_
_entity.id
_entity.type
_entity.pdbx_description
1 polymer ?
#
loop_
_entity_poly.entity_id
_entity_poly.type
_entity_poly.pdbx_seq_one_letter_code
_entity_poly.pdbx_strand_id
1 'polypeptide(L)'
;MPLSLPTTTVEAPTTARGRDLRRRERHFLHPRGAEPAPDLTYPDSDGQPMADNTLQFEWIVTIKSGLEALFSHRDDVFVAGDLLWYPVQGRPDLRRAPDALVAFGRPRGYRGSYRQWEEGGIAPQVVFEVLSPGNRLMEMARKFEFYDEYGVEEYYLYDPEEGVLLGWQRVDGMLRVIEPMQGWVSPHLGIRFELVEGELQLLRPDGERFLTYLELLQQRDQEHAARLKAEQQAQRLAAKLREMGVDPDTVLIAHEGGDA
;
A
#
# COMPACT_ATOMS: atom_id res chain seq x y z
N MET A 1 44.75 25.50 -48.21
CA MET A 1 45.69 24.95 -47.21
C MET A 1 44.95 23.96 -46.32
N PRO A 2 44.99 22.65 -46.63
CA PRO A 2 44.37 21.63 -45.79
C PRO A 2 45.42 21.02 -44.83
N LEU A 3 45.10 20.99 -43.54
CA LEU A 3 45.88 20.28 -42.53
C LEU A 3 45.45 18.81 -42.50
N SER A 4 46.37 17.92 -42.87
CA SER A 4 46.23 16.47 -42.79
C SER A 4 46.54 15.99 -41.36
N LEU A 5 45.72 15.08 -40.83
CA LEU A 5 46.01 14.32 -39.61
C LEU A 5 46.47 12.90 -39.98
N PRO A 6 47.48 12.33 -39.30
CA PRO A 6 48.00 11.01 -39.63
C PRO A 6 47.14 9.86 -39.08
N THR A 7 47.01 8.83 -39.91
CA THR A 7 46.41 7.53 -39.61
C THR A 7 47.44 6.66 -38.86
N THR A 8 47.06 6.10 -37.71
CA THR A 8 47.83 5.04 -37.05
C THR A 8 46.98 3.79 -36.97
N THR A 9 47.32 2.82 -37.83
CA THR A 9 46.88 1.43 -37.79
C THR A 9 47.62 0.71 -36.67
N VAL A 10 46.90 0.01 -35.79
CA VAL A 10 47.50 -0.90 -34.80
C VAL A 10 46.99 -2.31 -35.09
N GLU A 11 47.95 -3.19 -35.41
CA GLU A 11 47.78 -4.62 -35.68
C GLU A 11 47.40 -5.42 -34.43
N ALA A 12 46.62 -6.48 -34.63
CA ALA A 12 46.27 -7.46 -33.63
C ALA A 12 47.34 -8.57 -33.53
N PRO A 13 47.70 -9.04 -32.32
CA PRO A 13 48.58 -10.19 -32.19
C PRO A 13 47.83 -11.52 -32.17
N THR A 14 48.40 -12.45 -32.94
CA THR A 14 48.03 -13.85 -33.18
C THR A 14 48.23 -14.76 -31.96
N THR A 15 47.46 -15.85 -32.00
CA THR A 15 47.34 -17.02 -31.12
C THR A 15 48.63 -17.66 -30.58
N ALA A 16 48.57 -18.14 -29.34
CA ALA A 16 49.45 -19.20 -28.82
C ALA A 16 48.67 -20.22 -27.96
N ARG A 17 48.95 -21.49 -28.21
CA ARG A 17 48.33 -22.70 -27.63
C ARG A 17 48.78 -22.97 -26.18
N GLY A 18 47.86 -23.55 -25.41
CA GLY A 18 48.11 -24.73 -24.58
C GLY A 18 48.82 -24.52 -23.24
N ARG A 19 48.05 -24.66 -22.15
CA ARG A 19 48.53 -25.35 -20.94
C ARG A 19 47.36 -25.88 -20.11
N ASP A 20 47.32 -27.20 -20.06
CA ASP A 20 46.53 -28.06 -19.18
C ASP A 20 46.89 -27.75 -17.71
N LEU A 21 45.92 -27.28 -16.92
CA LEU A 21 46.05 -27.04 -15.49
C LEU A 21 44.98 -27.84 -14.75
N ARG A 22 45.49 -28.92 -14.15
CA ARG A 22 44.80 -29.87 -13.30
C ARG A 22 43.86 -29.19 -12.30
N ARG A 23 42.63 -29.70 -12.29
CA ARG A 23 41.55 -29.50 -11.32
C ARG A 23 42.09 -29.63 -9.89
N ARG A 24 42.24 -28.53 -9.16
CA ARG A 24 42.44 -28.55 -7.70
C ARG A 24 41.08 -28.66 -7.03
N GLU A 25 40.77 -29.84 -6.53
CA GLU A 25 39.68 -30.06 -5.59
C GLU A 25 39.95 -29.22 -4.33
N ARG A 26 39.13 -28.19 -4.11
CA ARG A 26 39.11 -27.47 -2.84
C ARG A 26 38.38 -28.35 -1.84
N HIS A 27 39.15 -28.97 -0.95
CA HIS A 27 38.63 -29.49 0.32
C HIS A 27 37.91 -28.33 1.03
N PHE A 28 36.59 -28.39 1.09
CA PHE A 28 35.80 -27.55 1.98
C PHE A 28 36.08 -28.03 3.40
N LEU A 29 36.93 -27.30 4.13
CA LEU A 29 36.87 -27.32 5.59
C LEU A 29 35.46 -26.91 5.97
N HIS A 30 34.71 -27.82 6.58
CA HIS A 30 33.48 -27.49 7.26
C HIS A 30 33.85 -26.56 8.41
N PRO A 31 33.34 -25.31 8.48
CA PRO A 31 33.48 -24.54 9.70
C PRO A 31 32.73 -25.32 10.80
N ARG A 32 33.48 -25.66 11.85
CA ARG A 32 32.93 -26.20 13.10
C ARG A 32 31.87 -25.23 13.61
N GLY A 33 30.71 -25.80 13.98
CA GLY A 33 29.66 -25.22 14.82
C GLY A 33 29.55 -23.71 14.79
N ALA A 34 28.61 -23.18 14.00
CA ALA A 34 27.99 -21.91 14.37
C ALA A 34 27.40 -22.11 15.77
N GLU A 35 27.94 -21.42 16.77
CA GLU A 35 27.24 -21.27 18.04
C GLU A 35 25.84 -20.72 17.73
N PRO A 36 24.76 -21.27 18.31
CA PRO A 36 23.43 -20.70 18.11
C PRO A 36 23.49 -19.25 18.55
N ALA A 37 23.11 -18.34 17.65
CA ALA A 37 22.92 -16.95 18.01
C ALA A 37 22.02 -16.91 19.25
N PRO A 38 22.28 -16.04 20.24
CA PRO A 38 21.40 -15.90 21.39
C PRO A 38 19.97 -15.73 20.89
N ASP A 39 19.00 -16.32 21.59
CA ASP A 39 17.56 -16.14 21.29
C ASP A 39 17.23 -14.64 21.34
N LEU A 40 17.37 -13.99 20.19
CA LEU A 40 17.10 -12.58 20.01
C LEU A 40 15.59 -12.42 19.99
N THR A 41 15.07 -11.76 21.02
CA THR A 41 13.65 -11.43 21.11
C THR A 41 13.33 -10.26 20.19
N TYR A 42 12.35 -10.44 19.32
CA TYR A 42 11.73 -9.38 18.52
C TYR A 42 10.38 -9.03 19.15
N PRO A 43 10.29 -7.92 19.91
CA PRO A 43 9.05 -7.57 20.57
C PRO A 43 7.97 -7.17 19.55
N ASP A 44 6.72 -7.43 19.91
CA ASP A 44 5.56 -7.05 19.10
C ASP A 44 5.06 -5.63 19.41
N SER A 45 5.68 -4.94 20.39
CA SER A 45 5.39 -3.56 20.77
C SER A 45 6.67 -2.81 21.15
N ASP A 46 6.68 -1.50 20.92
CA ASP A 46 7.74 -0.58 21.35
C ASP A 46 7.39 0.19 22.64
N GLY A 47 6.21 -0.08 23.21
CA GLY A 47 5.70 0.57 24.42
C GLY A 47 5.10 1.97 24.20
N GLN A 48 5.02 2.44 22.96
CA GLN A 48 4.35 3.70 22.62
C GLN A 48 2.84 3.48 22.41
N PRO A 49 2.00 4.51 22.55
CA PRO A 49 0.64 4.45 22.06
C PRO A 49 0.62 4.36 20.52
N MET A 50 -0.43 3.78 19.97
CA MET A 50 -0.62 3.69 18.51
C MET A 50 -0.81 5.07 17.84
N ALA A 51 -1.31 6.06 18.57
CA ALA A 51 -1.53 7.41 18.06
C ALA A 51 -1.40 8.43 19.21
N ASP A 52 -0.97 9.65 18.87
CA ASP A 52 -0.83 10.75 19.81
C ASP A 52 -2.16 11.46 20.11
N ASN A 53 -3.11 11.44 19.16
CA ASN A 53 -4.42 12.07 19.32
C ASN A 53 -5.53 11.35 18.53
N THR A 54 -6.77 11.77 18.75
CA THR A 54 -7.96 11.14 18.14
C THR A 54 -8.06 11.38 16.63
N LEU A 55 -7.58 12.52 16.13
CA LEU A 55 -7.63 12.85 14.70
C LEU A 55 -6.65 11.97 13.91
N GLN A 56 -5.42 11.82 14.41
CA GLN A 56 -4.43 10.92 13.85
C GLN A 56 -4.96 9.47 13.85
N PHE A 57 -5.49 9.01 14.99
CA PHE A 57 -6.08 7.67 15.10
C PHE A 57 -7.21 7.43 14.10
N GLU A 58 -8.12 8.40 13.92
CA GLU A 58 -9.23 8.29 12.97
C GLU A 58 -8.72 8.14 11.53
N TRP A 59 -7.70 8.90 11.15
CA TRP A 59 -7.05 8.77 9.84
C TRP A 59 -6.35 7.42 9.65
N ILE A 60 -5.59 6.96 10.66
CA ILE A 60 -4.96 5.63 10.65
C ILE A 60 -6.02 4.54 10.40
N VAL A 61 -7.12 4.57 11.14
CA VAL A 61 -8.22 3.60 10.98
C VAL A 61 -8.88 3.72 9.61
N THR A 62 -9.14 4.94 9.13
CA THR A 62 -9.79 5.18 7.84
C THR A 62 -8.94 4.67 6.69
N ILE A 63 -7.64 4.95 6.69
CA ILE A 63 -6.69 4.47 5.68
C ILE A 63 -6.60 2.95 5.75
N LYS A 64 -6.29 2.38 6.92
CA LYS A 64 -6.09 0.94 7.10
C LYS A 64 -7.33 0.14 6.71
N SER A 65 -8.51 0.53 7.20
CA SER A 65 -9.76 -0.19 6.90
C SER A 65 -10.22 -0.01 5.46
N GLY A 66 -10.01 1.17 4.86
CA GLY A 66 -10.29 1.40 3.45
C GLY A 66 -9.40 0.55 2.53
N LEU A 67 -8.10 0.39 2.87
CA LEU A 67 -7.19 -0.51 2.16
C LEU A 67 -7.59 -1.99 2.29
N GLU A 68 -7.99 -2.43 3.49
CA GLU A 68 -8.52 -3.78 3.68
C GLU A 68 -9.79 -4.04 2.87
N ALA A 69 -10.70 -3.07 2.82
CA ALA A 69 -11.93 -3.14 2.04
C ALA A 69 -11.62 -3.17 0.53
N LEU A 70 -10.71 -2.31 0.07
CA LEU A 70 -10.26 -2.23 -1.32
C LEU A 70 -9.72 -3.58 -1.82
N PHE A 71 -8.94 -4.26 -0.99
CA PHE A 71 -8.37 -5.56 -1.33
C PHE A 71 -9.18 -6.75 -0.79
N SER A 72 -10.41 -6.55 -0.30
CA SER A 72 -11.25 -7.57 0.37
C SER A 72 -11.32 -8.92 -0.37
N HIS A 73 -11.29 -8.91 -1.70
CA HIS A 73 -11.34 -10.09 -2.58
C HIS A 73 -9.97 -10.68 -2.97
N ARG A 74 -8.87 -10.15 -2.43
CA ARG A 74 -7.51 -10.65 -2.63
C ARG A 74 -6.95 -11.25 -1.35
N ASP A 75 -6.64 -12.54 -1.41
CA ASP A 75 -6.02 -13.27 -0.29
C ASP A 75 -4.50 -13.10 -0.24
N ASP A 76 -3.90 -12.53 -1.28
CA ASP A 76 -2.45 -12.31 -1.44
C ASP A 76 -2.01 -10.86 -1.14
N VAL A 77 -2.84 -10.11 -0.40
CA VAL A 77 -2.51 -8.76 0.06
C VAL A 77 -2.67 -8.69 1.56
N PHE A 78 -1.57 -8.39 2.25
CA PHE A 78 -1.56 -8.12 3.67
C PHE A 78 -1.61 -6.60 3.92
N VAL A 79 -2.53 -6.17 4.77
CA VAL A 79 -2.66 -4.78 5.22
C VAL A 79 -2.60 -4.78 6.74
N ALA A 80 -1.84 -3.84 7.30
CA ALA A 80 -1.79 -3.61 8.73
C ALA A 80 -1.66 -2.10 9.02
N GLY A 81 -1.89 -1.73 10.28
CA GLY A 81 -1.57 -0.41 10.81
C GLY A 81 -0.89 -0.56 12.15
N ASP A 82 0.08 0.32 12.43
CA ASP A 82 0.89 0.33 13.64
C ASP A 82 1.51 -1.04 14.00
N LEU A 83 2.00 -1.75 12.98
CA LEU A 83 2.63 -3.06 13.15
C LEU A 83 4.15 -2.91 13.04
N LEU A 84 4.88 -3.32 14.08
CA LEU A 84 6.34 -3.29 14.04
C LEU A 84 6.89 -4.14 12.90
N TRP A 85 7.56 -3.50 11.96
CA TRP A 85 8.29 -4.09 10.85
C TRP A 85 9.79 -4.15 11.16
N TYR A 86 10.35 -5.36 11.05
CA TYR A 86 11.77 -5.67 11.13
C TYR A 86 12.32 -6.06 9.75
N PRO A 87 13.12 -5.19 9.10
CA PRO A 87 13.65 -5.48 7.77
C PRO A 87 14.85 -6.44 7.79
N VAL A 88 15.60 -6.51 8.90
CA VAL A 88 16.85 -7.28 8.99
C VAL A 88 16.85 -8.23 10.18
N GLN A 89 17.08 -9.52 9.90
CA GLN A 89 17.25 -10.53 10.94
C GLN A 89 18.56 -10.28 11.71
N GLY A 90 18.49 -10.39 13.03
CA GLY A 90 19.58 -10.14 13.98
C GLY A 90 19.61 -8.72 14.53
N ARG A 91 18.70 -7.83 14.09
CA ARG A 91 18.66 -6.41 14.46
C ARG A 91 17.30 -6.00 15.03
N PRO A 92 16.95 -6.43 16.26
CA PRO A 92 15.68 -6.07 16.90
C PRO A 92 15.58 -4.57 17.23
N ASP A 93 16.69 -3.84 17.21
CA ASP A 93 16.76 -2.38 17.32
C ASP A 93 16.34 -1.68 16.02
N LEU A 94 16.52 -2.34 14.87
CA LEU A 94 16.18 -1.82 13.55
C LEU A 94 14.74 -2.18 13.22
N ARG A 95 13.81 -1.29 13.55
CA ARG A 95 12.38 -1.48 13.33
C ARG A 95 11.63 -0.17 13.15
N ARG A 96 10.45 -0.25 12.55
CA ARG A 96 9.50 0.85 12.40
C ARG A 96 8.07 0.31 12.41
N ALA A 97 7.12 1.03 12.99
CA ALA A 97 5.69 0.77 12.80
C ALA A 97 5.11 1.88 11.91
N PRO A 98 4.85 1.62 10.62
CA PRO A 98 4.09 2.53 9.78
C PRO A 98 2.62 2.59 10.25
N ASP A 99 2.01 3.76 10.14
CA ASP A 99 0.61 3.98 10.48
C ASP A 99 -0.34 3.13 9.64
N ALA A 100 -0.02 2.95 8.36
CA ALA A 100 -0.56 1.86 7.56
C ALA A 100 0.51 1.30 6.63
N LEU A 101 0.44 -0.01 6.37
CA LEU A 101 1.33 -0.69 5.45
C LEU A 101 0.57 -1.70 4.58
N VAL A 102 1.05 -1.90 3.36
CA VAL A 102 0.54 -2.89 2.40
C VAL A 102 1.70 -3.75 1.89
N ALA A 103 1.55 -5.06 2.02
CA ALA A 103 2.47 -6.06 1.48
C ALA A 103 1.75 -6.97 0.47
N PHE A 104 2.02 -6.77 -0.81
CA PHE A 104 1.55 -7.60 -1.91
C PHE A 104 2.32 -8.93 -1.97
N GLY A 105 1.63 -9.99 -2.41
CA GLY A 105 2.15 -11.36 -2.41
C GLY A 105 2.21 -12.00 -1.02
N ARG A 106 1.65 -11.36 0.01
CA ARG A 106 1.62 -11.86 1.39
C ARG A 106 0.19 -12.14 1.83
N PRO A 107 -0.06 -13.31 2.46
CA PRO A 107 -1.41 -13.65 2.85
C PRO A 107 -1.88 -12.82 4.05
N ARG A 108 -3.20 -12.67 4.13
CA ARG A 108 -3.87 -12.21 5.34
C ARG A 108 -3.59 -13.15 6.50
N GLY A 109 -3.62 -12.60 7.71
CA GLY A 109 -3.42 -13.37 8.91
C GLY A 109 -2.83 -12.53 10.03
N TYR A 110 -3.05 -13.00 11.24
CA TYR A 110 -2.51 -12.38 12.44
C TYR A 110 -0.98 -12.42 12.44
N ARG A 111 -0.39 -11.30 12.85
CA ARG A 111 1.05 -11.13 13.09
C ARG A 111 1.21 -10.28 14.34
N GLY A 112 2.12 -10.66 15.23
CA GLY A 112 2.58 -9.79 16.32
C GLY A 112 3.51 -8.69 15.79
N SER A 113 4.33 -9.03 14.80
CA SER A 113 5.23 -8.13 14.09
C SER A 113 5.45 -8.61 12.66
N TYR A 114 5.78 -7.70 11.75
CA TYR A 114 6.15 -8.02 10.37
C TYR A 114 7.65 -8.27 10.29
N ARG A 115 8.06 -9.54 10.30
CA ARG A 115 9.47 -9.93 10.22
C ARG A 115 9.81 -10.32 8.79
N GLN A 116 10.53 -9.46 8.08
CA GLN A 116 10.69 -9.58 6.62
C GLN A 116 11.27 -10.93 6.17
N TRP A 117 12.13 -11.57 6.96
CA TRP A 117 12.68 -12.90 6.67
C TRP A 117 11.63 -14.03 6.79
N GLU A 118 10.60 -13.87 7.63
CA GLU A 118 9.44 -14.79 7.71
C GLU A 118 8.44 -14.52 6.57
N GLU A 119 8.54 -13.34 5.94
CA GLU A 119 7.67 -12.90 4.85
C GLU A 119 8.28 -13.09 3.45
N GLY A 120 9.26 -14.01 3.33
CA GLY A 120 9.90 -14.33 2.05
C GLY A 120 10.86 -13.23 1.54
N GLY A 121 11.34 -12.37 2.43
CA GLY A 121 12.20 -11.23 2.07
C GLY A 121 11.44 -10.03 1.53
N ILE A 122 10.11 -10.09 1.50
CA ILE A 122 9.25 -9.05 0.91
C ILE A 122 9.06 -7.93 1.94
N ALA A 123 9.52 -6.72 1.61
CA ALA A 123 9.20 -5.51 2.37
C ALA A 123 7.74 -5.08 2.10
N PRO A 124 7.10 -4.33 3.00
CA PRO A 124 5.89 -3.58 2.65
C PRO A 124 6.18 -2.65 1.46
N GLN A 125 5.40 -2.76 0.39
CA GLN A 125 5.60 -1.93 -0.81
C GLN A 125 5.01 -0.54 -0.63
N VAL A 126 3.90 -0.41 0.11
CA VAL A 126 3.26 0.89 0.32
C VAL A 126 3.14 1.15 1.81
N VAL A 127 3.54 2.35 2.23
CA VAL A 127 3.41 2.80 3.62
C VAL A 127 2.79 4.19 3.70
N PHE A 128 2.00 4.41 4.75
CA PHE A 128 1.42 5.70 5.10
C PHE A 128 1.93 6.13 6.48
N GLU A 129 2.08 7.44 6.64
CA GLU A 129 2.32 8.14 7.90
C GLU A 129 1.33 9.30 8.01
N VAL A 130 0.70 9.42 9.18
CA VAL A 130 -0.22 10.49 9.54
C VAL A 130 0.43 11.28 10.67
N LEU A 131 0.72 12.55 10.44
CA LEU A 131 1.37 13.38 11.44
C LEU A 131 0.40 13.78 12.56
N SER A 132 0.97 13.88 13.75
CA SER A 132 0.42 14.51 14.95
C SER A 132 1.17 15.82 15.27
N PRO A 133 0.61 16.69 16.13
CA PRO A 133 1.29 17.88 16.65
C PRO A 133 2.64 17.56 17.27
N GLY A 134 3.65 18.33 16.89
CA GLY A 134 4.99 18.21 17.48
C GLY A 134 5.90 17.19 16.81
N ASN A 135 5.49 16.63 15.67
CA ASN A 135 6.39 15.89 14.79
C ASN A 135 7.61 16.73 14.43
N ARG A 136 8.80 16.13 14.57
CA ARG A 136 10.07 16.82 14.38
C ARG A 136 10.60 16.55 12.97
N LEU A 137 11.13 17.58 12.31
CA LEU A 137 11.79 17.45 11.00
C LEU A 137 12.82 16.30 10.96
N MET A 138 13.59 16.14 12.04
CA MET A 138 14.58 15.07 12.17
C MET A 138 13.94 13.67 12.17
N GLU A 139 12.74 13.52 12.73
CA GLU A 139 12.02 12.25 12.73
C GLU A 139 11.51 11.91 11.33
N MET A 140 10.94 12.89 10.63
CA MET A 140 10.50 12.73 9.24
C MET A 140 11.67 12.31 8.33
N ALA A 141 12.83 12.93 8.49
CA ALA A 141 14.04 12.56 7.75
C ALA A 141 14.47 11.11 8.03
N ARG A 142 14.44 10.68 9.30
CA ARG A 142 14.76 9.28 9.67
C ARG A 142 13.75 8.27 9.15
N LYS A 143 12.46 8.63 9.11
CA LYS A 143 11.40 7.79 8.52
C LYS A 143 11.66 7.64 7.02
N PHE A 144 11.92 8.74 6.33
CA PHE A 144 12.27 8.73 4.91
C PHE A 144 13.50 7.85 4.61
N GLU A 145 14.62 8.06 5.32
CA GLU A 145 15.84 7.26 5.13
C GLU A 145 15.57 5.77 5.34
N PHE A 146 14.81 5.41 6.38
CA PHE A 146 14.45 4.02 6.64
C PHE A 146 13.63 3.41 5.49
N TYR A 147 12.58 4.11 5.03
CA TYR A 147 11.74 3.61 3.94
C TYR A 147 12.49 3.52 2.61
N ASP A 148 13.38 4.48 2.35
CA ASP A 148 14.23 4.46 1.17
C ASP A 148 15.22 3.28 1.21
N GLU A 149 15.87 3.04 2.35
CA GLU A 149 16.85 1.96 2.52
C GLU A 149 16.22 0.56 2.42
N TYR A 150 15.04 0.35 3.02
CA TYR A 150 14.46 -1.00 3.18
C TYR A 150 13.40 -1.37 2.14
N GLY A 151 13.36 -0.65 1.01
CA GLY A 151 12.67 -1.12 -0.20
C GLY A 151 11.20 -0.78 -0.30
N VAL A 152 10.69 0.20 0.46
CA VAL A 152 9.34 0.74 0.25
C VAL A 152 9.24 1.31 -1.17
N GLU A 153 8.19 0.99 -1.91
CA GLU A 153 7.98 1.41 -3.29
C GLU A 153 7.15 2.70 -3.38
N GLU A 154 6.21 2.90 -2.46
CA GLU A 154 5.42 4.12 -2.31
C GLU A 154 5.33 4.53 -0.84
N TYR A 155 5.64 5.79 -0.55
CA TYR A 155 5.54 6.37 0.79
C TYR A 155 4.66 7.61 0.74
N TYR A 156 3.59 7.63 1.53
CA TYR A 156 2.68 8.77 1.65
C TYR A 156 2.70 9.33 3.06
N LEU A 157 2.77 10.65 3.19
CA LEU A 157 2.73 11.36 4.45
C LEU A 157 1.64 12.42 4.41
N TYR A 158 0.77 12.41 5.41
CA TYR A 158 -0.32 13.36 5.54
C TYR A 158 -0.30 14.05 6.90
N ASP A 159 -0.37 15.37 6.89
CA ASP A 159 -0.61 16.20 8.07
C ASP A 159 -2.08 16.66 8.05
N PRO A 160 -2.96 16.08 8.89
CA PRO A 160 -4.37 16.43 8.93
C PRO A 160 -4.64 17.79 9.58
N GLU A 161 -3.70 18.37 10.33
CA GLU A 161 -3.90 19.68 10.96
C GLU A 161 -3.51 20.82 10.02
N GLU A 162 -2.40 20.65 9.29
CA GLU A 162 -1.92 21.65 8.34
C GLU A 162 -2.47 21.43 6.91
N GLY A 163 -3.16 20.31 6.66
CA GLY A 163 -3.68 19.95 5.34
C GLY A 163 -2.58 19.67 4.31
N VAL A 164 -1.44 19.15 4.76
CA VAL A 164 -0.26 18.91 3.93
C VAL A 164 -0.18 17.45 3.50
N LEU A 165 -0.10 17.21 2.20
CA LEU A 165 0.09 15.89 1.62
C LEU A 165 1.41 15.82 0.85
N LEU A 166 2.26 14.89 1.23
CA LEU A 166 3.51 14.58 0.55
C LEU A 166 3.51 13.10 0.12
N GLY A 167 4.20 12.81 -0.97
CA GLY A 167 4.36 11.45 -1.44
C GLY A 167 5.71 11.24 -2.10
N TRP A 168 6.16 9.99 -2.06
CA TRP A 168 7.36 9.54 -2.74
C TRP A 168 7.09 8.20 -3.44
N GLN A 169 7.68 8.05 -4.63
CA GLN A 169 7.68 6.80 -5.38
C GLN A 169 9.13 6.36 -5.63
N ARG A 170 9.40 5.06 -5.53
CA ARG A 170 10.71 4.50 -5.85
C ARG A 170 10.94 4.52 -7.36
N VAL A 171 11.97 5.26 -7.79
CA VAL A 171 12.43 5.37 -9.17
C VAL A 171 13.95 5.21 -9.19
N ASP A 172 14.45 4.29 -10.02
CA ASP A 172 15.88 3.95 -10.11
C ASP A 172 16.50 3.57 -8.75
N GLY A 173 15.73 2.84 -7.93
CA GLY A 173 16.19 2.33 -6.64
C GLY A 173 16.12 3.31 -5.48
N MET A 174 15.63 4.54 -5.67
CA MET A 174 15.48 5.56 -4.61
C MET A 174 14.08 6.16 -4.58
N LEU A 175 13.57 6.50 -3.41
CA LEU A 175 12.34 7.27 -3.22
C LEU A 175 12.52 8.70 -3.75
N ARG A 176 11.67 9.09 -4.69
CA ARG A 176 11.63 10.45 -5.27
C ARG A 176 10.29 11.10 -5.01
N VAL A 177 10.31 12.40 -4.75
CA VAL A 177 9.12 13.21 -4.49
C VAL A 177 8.14 13.09 -5.64
N ILE A 178 6.86 12.89 -5.31
CA ILE A 178 5.73 12.98 -6.22
C ILE A 178 5.24 14.43 -6.20
N GLU A 179 5.28 15.10 -7.35
CA GLU A 179 4.78 16.46 -7.50
C GLU A 179 4.06 16.61 -8.86
N PRO A 180 2.76 16.95 -8.90
CA PRO A 180 1.87 17.21 -7.76
C PRO A 180 1.27 15.93 -7.14
N MET A 181 0.91 16.00 -5.85
CA MET A 181 0.09 14.96 -5.20
C MET A 181 -1.41 15.06 -5.54
N GLN A 182 -1.90 16.24 -5.94
CA GLN A 182 -3.28 16.42 -6.37
C GLN A 182 -3.58 15.57 -7.60
N GLY A 183 -4.59 14.71 -7.52
CA GLY A 183 -4.98 13.79 -8.59
C GLY A 183 -4.01 12.64 -8.81
N TRP A 184 -3.00 12.46 -7.95
CA TRP A 184 -2.07 11.34 -8.03
C TRP A 184 -2.82 10.02 -7.89
N VAL A 185 -2.54 9.05 -8.75
CA VAL A 185 -3.07 7.69 -8.66
C VAL A 185 -1.93 6.75 -8.31
N SER A 186 -2.01 6.11 -7.15
CA SER A 186 -1.03 5.12 -6.69
C SER A 186 -0.95 3.95 -7.69
N PRO A 187 0.24 3.65 -8.25
CA PRO A 187 0.40 2.51 -9.15
C PRO A 187 0.15 1.15 -8.48
N HIS A 188 0.50 0.99 -7.19
CA HIS A 188 0.22 -0.26 -6.47
C HIS A 188 -1.23 -0.37 -6.02
N LEU A 189 -1.83 0.72 -5.54
CA LEU A 189 -3.13 0.69 -4.88
C LEU A 189 -4.30 0.99 -5.83
N GLY A 190 -4.05 1.75 -6.90
CA GLY A 190 -5.09 2.27 -7.78
C GLY A 190 -5.97 3.35 -7.15
N ILE A 191 -5.66 3.81 -5.94
CA ILE A 191 -6.39 4.89 -5.27
C ILE A 191 -5.90 6.24 -5.75
N ARG A 192 -6.81 7.20 -5.87
CA ARG A 192 -6.52 8.59 -6.23
C ARG A 192 -6.50 9.48 -4.99
N PHE A 193 -5.52 10.38 -4.92
CA PHE A 193 -5.36 11.35 -3.85
C PHE A 193 -5.90 12.71 -4.29
N GLU A 194 -6.76 13.32 -3.49
CA GLU A 194 -7.26 14.68 -3.69
C GLU A 194 -7.14 15.46 -2.38
N LEU A 195 -6.75 16.73 -2.44
CA LEU A 195 -6.93 17.66 -1.33
C LEU A 195 -8.12 18.59 -1.66
N VAL A 196 -9.19 18.49 -0.88
CA VAL A 196 -10.41 19.30 -1.05
C VAL A 196 -10.56 20.18 0.18
N GLU A 197 -10.49 21.49 0.01
CA GLU A 197 -10.55 22.46 1.11
C GLU A 197 -9.51 22.23 2.22
N GLY A 198 -8.38 21.60 1.88
CA GLY A 198 -7.31 21.25 2.83
C GLY A 198 -7.43 19.86 3.46
N GLU A 199 -8.52 19.12 3.18
CA GLU A 199 -8.72 17.76 3.69
C GLU A 199 -8.37 16.72 2.63
N LEU A 200 -7.66 15.67 3.04
CA LEU A 200 -7.36 14.54 2.19
C LEU A 200 -8.63 13.75 1.84
N GLN A 201 -8.77 13.40 0.56
CA GLN A 201 -9.71 12.40 0.10
C GLN A 201 -8.95 11.30 -0.65
N LEU A 202 -9.13 10.06 -0.19
CA LEU A 202 -8.64 8.87 -0.87
C LEU A 202 -9.79 8.25 -1.64
N LEU A 203 -9.71 8.26 -2.97
CA LEU A 203 -10.75 7.75 -3.85
C LEU A 203 -10.34 6.38 -4.38
N ARG A 204 -11.23 5.41 -4.26
CA ARG A 204 -11.11 4.07 -4.85
C ARG A 204 -11.14 4.15 -6.38
N PRO A 205 -10.75 3.07 -7.08
CA PRO A 205 -10.85 3.00 -8.54
C PRO A 205 -12.27 3.23 -9.10
N ASP A 206 -13.32 2.92 -8.31
CA ASP A 206 -14.72 3.18 -8.67
C ASP A 206 -15.15 4.65 -8.47
N GLY A 207 -14.27 5.49 -7.93
CA GLY A 207 -14.51 6.90 -7.65
C GLY A 207 -15.12 7.18 -6.28
N GLU A 208 -15.48 6.16 -5.50
CA GLU A 208 -15.97 6.35 -4.15
C GLU A 208 -14.82 6.61 -3.17
N ARG A 209 -15.06 7.48 -2.19
CA ARG A 209 -14.08 7.80 -1.15
C ARG A 209 -13.95 6.71 -0.11
N PHE A 210 -12.78 6.65 0.52
CA PHE A 210 -12.60 5.97 1.79
C PHE A 210 -13.47 6.70 2.82
N LEU A 211 -14.16 5.92 3.66
CA LEU A 211 -15.09 6.42 4.65
C LEU A 211 -14.62 6.06 6.05
N THR A 212 -14.87 6.94 7.00
CA THR A 212 -14.82 6.57 8.40
C THR A 212 -15.86 5.49 8.70
N TYR A 213 -15.68 4.76 9.81
CA TYR A 213 -16.66 3.75 10.22
C TYR A 213 -18.06 4.34 10.46
N LEU A 214 -18.15 5.57 10.99
CA LEU A 214 -19.43 6.24 11.22
C LEU A 214 -20.13 6.61 9.92
N GLU A 215 -19.40 7.12 8.92
CA GLU A 215 -19.96 7.44 7.61
C GLU A 215 -20.46 6.17 6.90
N LEU A 216 -19.73 5.06 7.01
CA LEU A 216 -20.16 3.77 6.45
C LEU A 216 -21.49 3.30 7.08
N LEU A 217 -21.64 3.42 8.41
CA LEU A 217 -22.89 3.10 9.09
C LEU A 217 -24.04 4.02 8.65
N GLN A 218 -23.78 5.32 8.55
CA GLN A 218 -24.77 6.29 8.10
C GLN A 218 -25.25 5.99 6.67
N GLN A 219 -24.32 5.69 5.75
CA GLN A 219 -24.65 5.31 4.38
C GLN A 219 -25.50 4.04 4.35
N ARG A 220 -25.09 2.99 5.06
CA ARG A 220 -25.85 1.74 5.16
C ARG A 220 -27.27 1.96 5.69
N ASP A 221 -27.42 2.76 6.74
CA ASP A 221 -28.72 3.03 7.36
C ASP A 221 -29.62 3.87 6.44
N GLN A 222 -29.06 4.82 5.69
CA GLN A 222 -29.76 5.58 4.66
C GLN A 222 -30.23 4.68 3.51
N GLU A 223 -29.36 3.80 3.00
CA GLU A 223 -29.69 2.83 1.96
C GLU A 223 -30.79 1.87 2.42
N HIS A 224 -30.70 1.37 3.66
CA HIS A 224 -31.72 0.49 4.24
C HIS A 224 -33.08 1.20 4.37
N ALA A 225 -33.09 2.44 4.88
CA ALA A 225 -34.31 3.24 4.99
C ALA A 225 -34.91 3.56 3.61
N ALA A 226 -34.08 3.89 2.62
CA ALA A 226 -34.50 4.14 1.24
C ALA A 226 -35.11 2.88 0.61
N ARG A 227 -34.50 1.71 0.82
CA ARG A 227 -35.02 0.43 0.36
C ARG A 227 -36.38 0.10 0.96
N LEU A 228 -36.54 0.23 2.28
CA LEU A 228 -37.83 0.00 2.94
C LEU A 228 -38.92 0.95 2.40
N LYS A 229 -38.58 2.21 2.16
CA LYS A 229 -39.52 3.19 1.59
C LYS A 229 -39.89 2.82 0.15
N ALA A 230 -38.93 2.42 -0.67
CA ALA A 230 -39.16 1.98 -2.04
C ALA A 230 -40.04 0.72 -2.08
N GLU A 231 -39.79 -0.26 -1.21
CA GLU A 231 -40.60 -1.48 -1.10
C GLU A 231 -42.04 -1.15 -0.68
N GLN A 232 -42.24 -0.27 0.30
CA GLN A 232 -43.58 0.18 0.70
C GLN A 232 -44.31 0.94 -0.42
N GLN A 233 -43.60 1.80 -1.16
CA GLN A 233 -44.17 2.50 -2.31
C GLN A 233 -44.55 1.53 -3.43
N ALA A 234 -43.68 0.57 -3.75
CA ALA A 234 -43.96 -0.48 -4.73
C ALA A 234 -45.19 -1.32 -4.33
N GLN A 235 -45.31 -1.72 -3.06
CA GLN A 235 -46.48 -2.44 -2.56
C GLN A 235 -47.78 -1.63 -2.67
N ARG A 236 -47.73 -0.34 -2.33
CA ARG A 236 -48.90 0.56 -2.45
C ARG A 236 -49.31 0.77 -3.90
N LEU A 237 -48.35 0.92 -4.81
CA LEU A 237 -48.61 1.05 -6.25
C LEU A 237 -49.18 -0.25 -6.82
N ALA A 238 -48.61 -1.40 -6.46
CA ALA A 238 -49.12 -2.72 -6.86
C ALA A 238 -50.55 -2.95 -6.38
N ALA A 239 -50.88 -2.55 -5.14
CA ALA A 239 -52.24 -2.63 -4.62
C ALA A 239 -53.22 -1.76 -5.44
N LYS A 240 -52.85 -0.50 -5.74
CA LYS A 240 -53.66 0.41 -6.57
C LYS A 240 -53.86 -0.10 -8.00
N LEU A 241 -52.82 -0.69 -8.62
CA LEU A 241 -52.93 -1.29 -9.94
C LEU A 241 -53.94 -2.44 -9.95
N ARG A 242 -53.89 -3.32 -8.94
CA ARG A 242 -54.88 -4.39 -8.77
C ARG A 242 -56.30 -3.87 -8.56
N GLU A 243 -56.48 -2.79 -7.79
CA GLU A 243 -57.79 -2.12 -7.64
C GLU A 243 -58.34 -1.58 -8.96
N MET A 244 -57.46 -1.13 -9.87
CA MET A 244 -57.82 -0.68 -11.21
C MET A 244 -57.96 -1.83 -12.23
N GLY A 245 -57.87 -3.08 -11.79
CA GLY A 245 -57.98 -4.27 -12.65
C GLY A 245 -56.75 -4.52 -13.53
N VAL A 246 -55.62 -3.89 -13.22
CA VAL A 246 -54.34 -4.08 -13.92
C VAL A 246 -53.48 -5.03 -13.09
N ASP A 247 -53.02 -6.12 -13.69
CA ASP A 247 -52.07 -7.03 -13.05
C ASP A 247 -50.66 -6.39 -13.03
N PRO A 248 -50.10 -6.03 -11.85
CA PRO A 248 -48.81 -5.35 -11.74
C PRO A 248 -47.65 -6.11 -12.40
N ASP A 249 -47.74 -7.44 -12.45
CA ASP A 249 -46.67 -8.30 -12.98
C ASP A 249 -46.67 -8.33 -14.52
N THR A 250 -47.77 -7.92 -15.15
CA THR A 250 -47.90 -7.83 -16.62
C THR A 250 -47.47 -6.48 -17.19
N VAL A 251 -47.35 -5.44 -16.36
CA VAL A 251 -46.91 -4.09 -16.78
C VAL A 251 -45.38 -4.01 -16.93
N LEU A 252 -44.63 -4.89 -16.26
CA LEU A 252 -43.16 -4.86 -16.19
C LEU A 252 -42.45 -5.39 -17.46
N ILE A 253 -43.17 -5.92 -18.47
CA ILE A 253 -42.56 -6.57 -19.66
C ILE A 253 -42.41 -5.61 -20.86
N ALA A 254 -42.98 -4.40 -20.82
CA ALA A 254 -42.95 -3.49 -21.98
C ALA A 254 -41.72 -2.56 -22.01
N HIS A 255 -40.49 -3.08 -21.96
CA HIS A 255 -39.31 -2.29 -22.37
C HIS A 255 -38.08 -3.07 -22.84
N GLU A 256 -38.25 -4.24 -23.48
CA GLU A 256 -37.20 -4.82 -24.32
C GLU A 256 -37.75 -5.11 -25.72
N GLY A 257 -37.35 -4.31 -26.71
CA GLY A 257 -37.62 -4.58 -28.12
C GLY A 257 -38.12 -3.36 -28.88
N GLY A 258 -37.20 -2.52 -29.36
CA GLY A 258 -37.55 -1.45 -30.28
C GLY A 258 -36.39 -0.53 -30.58
N ASP A 259 -35.36 -1.02 -31.26
CA ASP A 259 -34.72 -0.27 -32.34
C ASP A 259 -34.17 -1.27 -33.36
N ALA A 260 -34.66 -1.11 -34.59
CA ALA A 260 -34.28 -1.82 -35.81
C ALA A 260 -33.47 -0.86 -36.69
#